data_AF-A0A8X6XHK0-F1
#
_entry.id   AF-A0A8X6XHK0-F1
#
_cell.length_a   1.000
_cell.length_b   1.000
_cell.length_c   1.000
_cell.angle_alpha   90.00
_cell.angle_beta   90.00
_cell.angle_gamma   90.00
#
_symmetry.space_group_name_H-M   'P 1'
#
loop_
_entity.id
_entity.type
_entity.pdbx_description
1 polymer ?
#
loop_
_entity_poly.entity_id
_entity_poly.type
_entity_poly.pdbx_seq_one_letter_code
_entity_poly.pdbx_strand_id
1 'polypeptide(L)'
;MHLKRFLSVQPVHNESASAILNLIDVTNECVRSLEVLNQSVEGFSSILFAYILGEKLDPNTKIWWERKLEKENLPTVTDLLEFLKDHARTLNASKSVINVKKITKKSFCHSF
;
A
#
# COMPACT_ATOMS: atom_id res chain seq x y z
N MET A 1 -4.60 -6.64 -20.97
CA MET A 1 -5.68 -6.46 -19.96
C MET A 1 -5.06 -6.39 -18.57
N HIS A 2 -5.16 -5.24 -17.89
CA HIS A 2 -4.48 -4.97 -16.61
C HIS A 2 -5.05 -5.76 -15.43
N LEU A 3 -6.28 -6.28 -15.53
CA LEU A 3 -6.91 -7.10 -14.50
C LEU A 3 -6.11 -8.37 -14.17
N LYS A 4 -5.57 -9.06 -15.18
CA LYS A 4 -4.72 -10.25 -14.94
C LYS A 4 -3.48 -9.88 -14.11
N ARG A 5 -2.85 -8.75 -14.42
CA ARG A 5 -1.68 -8.24 -13.68
C ARG A 5 -2.06 -7.96 -12.22
N PHE A 6 -3.18 -7.28 -11.99
CA PHE A 6 -3.69 -6.99 -10.64
C PHE A 6 -3.94 -8.27 -9.82
N LEU A 7 -4.65 -9.25 -10.38
CA LEU A 7 -4.98 -10.49 -9.67
C LEU A 7 -3.73 -11.35 -9.38
N SER A 8 -2.74 -11.32 -10.27
CA SER A 8 -1.49 -12.09 -10.16
C SER A 8 -0.40 -11.43 -9.31
N VAL A 9 -0.61 -10.21 -8.78
CA VAL A 9 0.39 -9.60 -7.89
C VAL A 9 0.64 -10.53 -6.70
N GLN A 10 1.93 -10.76 -6.41
CA GLN A 10 2.34 -11.56 -5.26
C GLN A 10 2.09 -10.77 -3.97
N PRO A 11 1.64 -11.43 -2.89
CA PRO A 11 1.51 -10.78 -1.60
C PRO A 11 2.83 -10.12 -1.18
N VAL A 12 2.73 -8.99 -0.50
CA VAL A 12 3.88 -8.32 0.11
C VAL A 12 4.29 -9.13 1.33
N HIS A 13 5.56 -9.54 1.39
CA HIS A 13 6.06 -10.40 2.49
C HIS A 13 6.74 -9.60 3.60
N ASN A 14 7.19 -8.37 3.32
CA ASN A 14 7.86 -7.48 4.27
C ASN A 14 7.39 -6.05 4.04
N GLU A 15 7.17 -5.28 5.12
CA GLU A 15 6.81 -3.86 5.07
C GLU A 15 7.84 -3.07 4.23
N SER A 16 7.48 -2.84 2.97
CA SER A 16 8.35 -2.15 2.01
C SER A 16 7.53 -1.11 1.27
N ALA A 17 7.90 0.15 1.49
CA ALA A 17 7.30 1.28 0.79
C ALA A 17 7.30 1.10 -0.73
N SER A 18 8.37 0.55 -1.33
CA SER A 18 8.40 0.31 -2.78
C SER A 18 7.43 -0.78 -3.23
N ALA A 19 7.23 -1.83 -2.43
CA ALA A 19 6.28 -2.89 -2.74
C ALA A 19 4.83 -2.39 -2.63
N ILE A 20 4.54 -1.59 -1.60
CA ILE A 20 3.23 -0.94 -1.41
C ILE A 20 2.92 0.05 -2.53
N LEU A 21 3.90 0.88 -2.92
CA LEU A 21 3.73 1.82 -4.04
C LEU A 21 3.49 1.07 -5.36
N ASN A 22 4.20 -0.03 -5.61
CA ASN A 22 3.94 -0.86 -6.79
C ASN A 22 2.52 -1.48 -6.77
N LEU A 23 2.00 -1.90 -5.61
CA LEU A 23 0.61 -2.35 -5.48
C LEU A 23 -0.38 -1.24 -5.83
N ILE A 24 -0.14 -0.02 -5.34
CA ILE A 24 -0.94 1.16 -5.65
C ILE A 24 -0.93 1.44 -7.15
N ASP A 25 0.24 1.41 -7.78
CA ASP A 25 0.40 1.69 -9.21
C ASP A 25 -0.33 0.66 -10.08
N VAL A 26 -0.12 -0.63 -9.81
CA VAL A 26 -0.79 -1.72 -10.54
C VAL A 26 -2.31 -1.64 -10.39
N THR A 27 -2.80 -1.32 -9.19
CA THR A 27 -4.24 -1.18 -8.94
C THR A 27 -4.81 0.01 -9.71
N ASN A 28 -4.15 1.18 -9.65
CA ASN A 28 -4.60 2.38 -10.38
C ASN A 28 -4.57 2.18 -11.90
N GLU A 29 -3.53 1.54 -12.44
CA GLU A 29 -3.49 1.18 -13.87
C GLU A 29 -4.67 0.29 -14.25
N CYS A 30 -5.02 -0.68 -13.39
CA CYS A 30 -6.14 -1.58 -13.63
C CYS A 30 -7.48 -0.83 -13.60
N VAL A 31 -7.72 -0.01 -12.58
CA VAL A 31 -8.94 0.79 -12.44
C VAL A 31 -9.12 1.73 -13.65
N ARG A 32 -8.09 2.50 -14.00
CA ARG A 32 -8.13 3.40 -15.18
C ARG A 32 -8.40 2.64 -16.47
N SER A 33 -7.81 1.46 -16.64
CA SER A 33 -8.04 0.65 -17.83
C SER A 33 -9.48 0.15 -17.93
N LEU A 34 -10.12 -0.15 -16.79
CA LEU A 34 -11.53 -0.55 -16.75
C LEU A 34 -12.46 0.64 -17.02
N GLU A 35 -12.14 1.82 -16.48
CA GLU A 35 -12.87 3.07 -16.74
C GLU A 35 -12.87 3.42 -18.24
N VAL A 36 -11.73 3.30 -18.93
CA VAL A 36 -11.63 3.49 -20.39
C VAL A 36 -12.52 2.52 -21.18
N LEU A 37 -12.79 1.34 -20.62
CA LEU A 37 -13.70 0.34 -21.19
C LEU A 37 -15.16 0.52 -20.74
N ASN A 38 -15.50 1.65 -20.11
CA ASN A 38 -16.81 1.94 -19.51
C ASN A 38 -17.23 0.91 -18.44
N GLN A 39 -16.24 0.34 -17.73
CA GLN A 39 -16.45 -0.54 -16.58
C GLN A 39 -16.01 0.22 -15.32
N SER A 40 -16.84 1.15 -14.84
CA SER A 40 -16.49 1.95 -13.65
C SER A 40 -16.33 1.05 -12.41
N VAL A 41 -15.31 1.34 -11.60
CA VAL A 41 -15.03 0.61 -10.36
C VAL A 41 -15.73 1.32 -9.20
N GLU A 42 -17.05 1.16 -9.12
CA GLU A 42 -17.93 1.81 -8.14
C GLU A 42 -18.77 0.79 -7.34
N GLY A 43 -19.32 1.25 -6.22
CA GLY A 43 -20.18 0.43 -5.35
C GLY A 43 -19.52 -0.89 -4.95
N PHE A 44 -20.21 -2.00 -5.22
CA PHE A 44 -19.73 -3.34 -4.87
C PHE A 44 -18.39 -3.71 -5.51
N SER A 45 -18.14 -3.30 -6.76
CA SER A 45 -16.88 -3.61 -7.44
C SER A 45 -15.68 -2.93 -6.75
N SER A 46 -15.88 -1.70 -6.26
CA SER A 46 -14.87 -0.98 -5.48
C SER A 46 -14.53 -1.68 -4.16
N ILE A 47 -15.56 -2.19 -3.47
CA ILE A 47 -15.39 -2.99 -2.24
C ILE A 47 -14.64 -4.30 -2.55
N LEU A 48 -14.99 -4.98 -3.65
CA LEU A 48 -14.34 -6.22 -4.05
C LEU A 48 -12.85 -6.00 -4.37
N PHE A 49 -12.51 -4.91 -5.07
CA PHE A 49 -11.13 -4.52 -5.32
C PHE A 49 -10.36 -4.26 -4.02
N ALA A 50 -10.98 -3.58 -3.06
CA ALA A 50 -10.39 -3.36 -1.73
C ALA A 50 -10.08 -4.68 -1.03
N TYR A 51 -11.01 -5.64 -1.04
CA TYR A 51 -10.81 -6.94 -0.41
C TYR A 51 -9.69 -7.75 -1.08
N ILE A 52 -9.70 -7.83 -2.41
CA ILE A 52 -8.66 -8.54 -3.18
C ILE A 52 -7.28 -7.92 -2.92
N LEU A 53 -7.19 -6.59 -2.91
CA LEU A 53 -5.95 -5.89 -2.62
C LEU A 53 -5.50 -6.10 -1.17
N GLY A 54 -6.45 -6.11 -0.23
CA GLY A 54 -6.20 -6.41 1.19
C GLY A 54 -5.54 -7.76 1.41
N GLU A 55 -5.92 -8.78 0.64
CA GLU A 55 -5.29 -10.12 0.68
C GLU A 55 -3.85 -10.14 0.13
N LYS A 56 -3.40 -9.07 -0.53
CA LYS A 56 -2.01 -8.91 -0.99
C LYS A 56 -1.13 -8.19 0.03
N LEU A 57 -1.68 -7.69 1.13
CA LEU A 57 -0.93 -6.98 2.15
C LEU A 57 -0.17 -7.96 3.07
N ASP A 58 0.95 -7.51 3.61
CA ASP A 58 1.62 -8.24 4.68
C ASP A 58 0.77 -8.17 5.98
N PRO A 59 0.97 -9.11 6.93
CA PRO A 59 0.15 -9.20 8.13
C PRO A 59 0.14 -7.92 8.98
N ASN A 60 1.25 -7.19 9.07
CA ASN A 60 1.32 -5.98 9.89
C ASN A 60 0.53 -4.86 9.26
N THR A 61 0.72 -4.62 7.96
CA THR A 61 -0.06 -3.62 7.21
C THR A 61 -1.56 -3.93 7.28
N LYS A 62 -1.94 -5.21 7.19
CA LYS A 62 -3.34 -5.65 7.30
C LYS A 62 -3.96 -5.31 8.67
N ILE A 63 -3.24 -5.55 9.77
CA ILE A 63 -3.70 -5.17 11.11
C ILE A 63 -3.91 -3.66 11.24
N TRP A 64 -2.98 -2.85 10.70
CA TRP A 64 -3.14 -1.39 10.71
C TRP A 64 -4.33 -0.91 9.90
N TRP A 65 -4.55 -1.55 8.75
CA TRP A 65 -5.70 -1.29 7.91
C TRP A 65 -7.01 -1.61 8.66
N GLU A 66 -7.14 -2.82 9.20
CA GLU A 66 -8.31 -3.27 9.94
C GLU A 66 -8.63 -2.38 11.15
N ARG A 67 -7.61 -1.84 11.83
CA ARG A 67 -7.79 -0.88 12.94
C ARG A 67 -8.35 0.48 12.51
N LYS A 68 -8.13 0.88 11.25
CA LYS A 68 -8.63 2.14 10.70
C LYS A 68 -10.09 2.03 10.26
N LEU A 69 -10.58 0.81 10.04
CA LEU A 69 -11.94 0.58 9.54
C LEU A 69 -13.00 0.84 10.61
N GLU A 70 -14.03 1.56 10.21
CA GLU A 70 -15.27 1.68 10.98
C GLU A 70 -16.11 0.40 10.82
N LYS A 71 -16.81 -0.03 11.89
CA LYS A 71 -17.53 -1.30 11.89
C LYS A 71 -18.72 -1.36 10.92
N GLU A 72 -19.27 -0.22 10.54
CA GLU A 72 -20.55 -0.15 9.81
C GLU A 72 -20.38 0.07 8.30
N ASN A 73 -19.17 0.40 7.83
CA ASN A 73 -18.91 0.74 6.43
C ASN A 73 -17.88 -0.20 5.82
N LEU A 74 -18.24 -0.83 4.69
CA LEU A 74 -17.28 -1.61 3.91
C LEU A 74 -16.35 -0.66 3.16
N PRO A 75 -15.02 -0.78 3.34
CA PRO A 75 -14.09 0.13 2.70
C PRO A 75 -14.01 -0.10 1.19
N THR A 76 -13.84 0.99 0.46
CA THR A 76 -13.66 1.01 -0.98
C THR A 76 -12.19 0.87 -1.36
N VAL A 77 -11.92 0.60 -2.65
CA VAL A 77 -10.53 0.55 -3.15
C VAL A 77 -9.84 1.90 -2.96
N THR A 78 -10.58 3.00 -3.07
CA THR A 78 -10.07 4.36 -2.86
C THR A 78 -9.58 4.54 -1.42
N ASP A 79 -10.38 4.12 -0.43
CA ASP A 79 -10.02 4.22 0.98
C ASP A 79 -8.73 3.44 1.29
N LEU A 80 -8.63 2.22 0.75
CA LEU A 80 -7.46 1.39 0.93
C LEU A 80 -6.23 1.99 0.24
N LEU A 81 -6.37 2.51 -0.99
CA LEU A 81 -5.27 3.15 -1.70
C LEU A 81 -4.77 4.41 -1.00
N GLU A 82 -5.66 5.19 -0.39
CA GLU A 82 -5.28 6.37 0.42
C GLU A 82 -4.50 5.96 1.67
N PHE A 83 -5.01 4.97 2.41
CA PHE A 83 -4.30 4.40 3.55
C PHE A 83 -2.90 3.90 3.17
N LEU A 84 -2.77 3.14 2.07
CA LEU A 84 -1.49 2.60 1.63
C LEU A 84 -0.49 3.69 1.22
N LYS A 85 -0.96 4.80 0.63
CA LYS A 85 -0.11 5.96 0.31
C LYS A 85 0.48 6.57 1.58
N ASP A 86 -0.32 6.78 2.60
CA ASP A 86 0.13 7.35 3.88
C ASP A 86 1.05 6.39 4.63
N HIS A 87 0.74 5.11 4.60
CA HIS A 87 1.57 4.06 5.19
C HIS A 87 2.96 4.01 4.51
N ALA A 88 3.02 4.03 3.17
CA ALA A 88 4.28 4.06 2.43
C ALA A 88 5.12 5.32 2.71
N ARG A 89 4.48 6.50 2.84
CA ARG A 89 5.15 7.75 3.24
C ARG A 89 5.79 7.63 4.62
N THR A 90 5.05 7.06 5.58
CA THR A 90 5.51 6.86 6.97
C THR A 90 6.71 5.91 7.02
N LEU A 91 6.68 4.80 6.27
CA LEU A 91 7.79 3.86 6.16
C LEU A 91 9.05 4.54 5.59
N ASN A 92 8.91 5.37 4.56
CA ASN A 92 10.02 6.11 3.96
C ASN A 92 10.62 7.16 4.91
N ALA A 93 9.78 7.93 5.61
CA ALA A 93 10.23 8.88 6.62
C ALA A 93 11.02 8.18 7.73
N SER A 94 10.53 7.03 8.20
CA SER A 94 11.18 6.23 9.24
C SER A 94 12.57 5.73 8.82
N LYS A 95 12.72 5.28 7.56
CA LYS A 95 14.03 4.90 7.00
C LYS A 95 15.01 6.08 6.96
N SER A 96 14.54 7.28 6.61
CA SER A 96 15.36 8.50 6.62
C SER A 96 15.91 8.82 8.02
N VAL A 97 15.05 8.77 9.05
CA VAL A 97 15.44 9.02 10.46
C VAL A 97 16.47 8.00 10.95
N ILE A 98 16.32 6.72 10.61
CA ILE A 98 17.29 5.67 10.97
C ILE A 98 18.64 5.93 10.30
N ASN A 99 18.63 6.38 9.04
CA ASN A 99 19.87 6.66 8.31
C ASN A 99 20.62 7.86 8.92
N VAL A 100 19.91 8.93 9.27
CA VAL A 100 20.49 10.09 10.00
C VAL A 100 21.11 9.66 11.33
N LYS A 101 20.43 8.81 12.13
CA LYS A 101 20.97 8.29 13.39
C LYS A 101 22.20 7.39 13.21
N LYS A 102 22.30 6.64 12.11
CA LYS A 102 23.51 5.84 11.80
C LYS A 102 24.68 6.72 11.40
N ILE A 103 24.44 7.80 10.65
CA ILE A 103 25.49 8.75 10.23
C ILE A 103 26.05 9.49 11.44
N THR A 104 25.20 9.95 12.37
CA THR A 104 25.66 10.63 13.60
C THR A 104 26.36 9.70 14.60
N LYS A 105 26.03 8.40 14.64
CA LYS A 105 26.82 7.42 15.43
C LYS A 105 28.18 7.12 14.80
N LYS A 106 28.29 7.13 13.47
CA LYS A 106 29.55 6.82 12.77
C LYS A 106 30.57 7.97 12.86
N SER A 107 30.12 9.21 13.00
CA SER A 107 30.98 10.39 13.16
C SER A 107 31.62 10.52 14.55
N PHE A 108 31.23 9.70 15.54
CA PHE A 108 31.72 9.81 16.93
C PHE A 108 32.83 8.80 17.29
N CYS A 109 33.18 7.86 16.40
CA CYS A 109 34.17 6.81 16.68
C CYS A 109 35.57 7.06 16.09
N HIS A 110 35.92 8.29 15.68
CA HIS A 110 37.28 8.58 15.23
C HIS A 110 37.88 9.77 16.00
N SER A 111 38.01 9.60 17.30
CA SER A 111 38.88 10.41 18.17
C SER A 111 39.04 9.65 19.47
N PHE A 112 40.11 8.84 19.58
CA PHE A 112 40.98 8.59 20.73
C PHE A 112 41.95 7.47 20.36
#